data_AF-A0A0A2VQX9-F1
#
_entry.id   AF-A0A0A2VQX9-F1
#
_cell.length_a   1.000
_cell.length_b   1.000
_cell.length_c   1.000
_cell.angle_alpha   90.00
_cell.angle_beta   90.00
_cell.angle_gamma   90.00
#
_symmetry.space_group_name_H-M   'P 1'
#
loop_
_entity.id
_entity.type
_entity.pdbx_description
1 polymer ?
#
loop_
_entity_poly.entity_id
_entity_poly.type
_entity_poly.pdbx_seq_one_letter_code
_entity_poly.pdbx_strand_id
1 'polypeptide(L)'
;MEHMHGVDFHKGCYVGQELTIRTKHRGVVRKRILPCMVYDADRPAPQTLAYQPDSVASVVGGAAAVPAETSIGRFEKRGRSAGKWLRGVGNIGLGLCRLEIMTDVVLPGEQAAATYKPDDEFVLEWGGEDDVKSSVKVKAFVPDWLRASMEEGQKR
;
A
#
# COMPACT_ATOMS: atom_id res chain seq x y z
N MET A 1 -9.88 9.08 3.77
CA MET A 1 -10.82 10.02 4.41
C MET A 1 -11.61 10.79 3.36
N GLU A 2 -10.98 11.67 2.57
CA GLU A 2 -11.68 12.43 1.51
C GLU A 2 -12.47 11.53 0.53
N HIS A 3 -11.81 10.57 -0.11
CA HIS A 3 -12.45 9.67 -1.10
C HIS A 3 -13.49 8.71 -0.49
N MET A 4 -13.64 8.71 0.83
CA MET A 4 -14.64 7.92 1.55
C MET A 4 -15.66 8.83 2.24
N HIS A 5 -15.70 10.12 1.88
CA HIS A 5 -16.57 11.13 2.47
C HIS A 5 -16.47 11.24 4.01
N GLY A 6 -15.30 10.91 4.57
CA GLY A 6 -15.04 10.93 6.01
C GLY A 6 -14.62 12.30 6.56
N VAL A 7 -14.47 13.31 5.70
CA VAL A 7 -14.18 14.70 6.09
C VAL A 7 -15.07 15.61 5.24
N ASP A 8 -15.75 16.53 5.91
CA ASP A 8 -16.43 17.65 5.27
C ASP A 8 -15.56 18.90 5.44
N PHE A 9 -15.27 19.56 4.32
CA PHE A 9 -14.46 20.78 4.26
C PHE A 9 -15.28 22.06 4.40
N HIS A 10 -16.62 21.96 4.39
CA HIS A 10 -17.55 23.09 4.50
C HIS A 10 -18.22 23.21 5.88
N LYS A 11 -17.96 22.25 6.79
CA LYS A 11 -18.47 22.31 8.16
C LYS A 11 -17.66 23.27 9.05
N GLY A 12 -18.22 23.57 10.22
CA GLY A 12 -17.56 24.38 11.26
C GLY A 12 -16.30 23.74 11.85
N CYS A 13 -15.69 24.42 12.83
CA CYS A 13 -14.37 24.06 13.34
C CYS A 13 -14.32 22.69 14.03
N TYR A 14 -13.27 21.91 13.75
CA TYR A 14 -12.98 20.65 14.44
C TYR A 14 -11.48 20.47 14.71
N VAL A 15 -11.14 19.62 15.67
CA VAL A 15 -9.74 19.37 16.06
C VAL A 15 -8.93 18.81 14.89
N GLY A 16 -7.80 19.45 14.57
CA GLY A 16 -6.92 19.03 13.46
C GLY A 16 -7.34 19.53 12.07
N GLN A 17 -8.35 20.41 11.98
CA GLN A 17 -8.82 20.98 10.71
C GLN A 17 -7.71 21.71 9.95
N GLU A 18 -6.93 22.56 10.62
CA GLU A 18 -5.87 23.38 9.98
C GLU A 18 -4.88 22.51 9.18
N LEU A 19 -4.43 21.40 9.76
CA LEU A 19 -3.55 20.48 9.05
C LEU A 19 -4.27 19.79 7.88
N THR A 20 -5.51 19.35 8.11
CA THR A 20 -6.31 18.62 7.11
C THR A 20 -6.60 19.49 5.88
N ILE A 21 -7.04 20.74 6.09
CA ILE A 21 -7.37 21.69 5.03
C ILE A 21 -6.11 22.12 4.27
N ARG A 22 -4.98 22.34 4.98
CA ARG A 22 -3.69 22.64 4.35
C ARG A 22 -3.22 21.50 3.45
N THR A 23 -3.33 20.25 3.91
CA THR A 23 -2.99 19.08 3.10
C THR A 23 -3.91 18.95 1.89
N LYS A 24 -5.21 19.24 2.02
CA LYS A 24 -6.17 19.19 0.90
C LYS A 24 -5.84 20.20 -0.22
N HIS A 25 -5.53 21.45 0.13
CA HIS A 25 -5.34 22.51 -0.88
C HIS A 25 -3.91 22.68 -1.37
N ARG A 26 -2.91 22.36 -0.53
CA ARG A 26 -1.50 22.64 -0.84
C ARG A 26 -0.61 21.39 -0.82
N GLY A 27 -1.14 20.27 -0.34
CA GLY A 27 -0.38 19.03 -0.17
C GLY A 27 -0.68 18.00 -1.25
N VAL A 28 0.29 17.12 -1.50
CA VAL A 28 0.10 15.90 -2.30
C VAL A 28 0.17 14.70 -1.36
N VAL A 29 -0.89 13.89 -1.34
CA VAL A 29 -0.94 12.67 -0.53
C VAL A 29 -0.18 11.55 -1.24
N ARG A 30 1.07 11.33 -0.83
CA ARG A 30 1.99 10.34 -1.44
C ARG A 30 1.83 8.92 -0.90
N LYS A 31 1.31 8.77 0.32
CA LYS A 31 1.11 7.49 0.98
C LYS A 31 -0.37 7.23 1.23
N ARG A 32 -0.84 6.03 0.92
CA ARG A 32 -2.23 5.63 1.16
C ARG A 32 -2.31 4.19 1.64
N ILE A 33 -3.36 3.90 2.38
CA ILE A 33 -3.71 2.54 2.74
C ILE A 33 -4.31 1.89 1.49
N LEU A 34 -3.69 0.80 1.03
CA LEU A 34 -4.14 0.02 -0.11
C LEU A 34 -4.38 -1.43 0.30
N PRO A 35 -5.34 -2.12 -0.34
CA PRO A 35 -5.41 -3.56 -0.25
C PRO A 35 -4.17 -4.18 -0.88
N CYS A 36 -3.61 -5.16 -0.17
CA CYS A 36 -2.43 -5.90 -0.58
C CYS A 36 -2.76 -7.39 -0.57
N MET A 37 -2.13 -8.14 -1.46
CA MET A 37 -2.12 -9.60 -1.44
C MET A 37 -0.70 -10.09 -1.21
N VAL A 38 -0.53 -11.05 -0.31
CA VAL A 38 0.72 -11.78 -0.13
C VAL A 38 0.67 -13.09 -0.93
N TYR A 39 1.81 -13.51 -1.44
CA TYR A 39 1.95 -14.70 -2.28
C TYR A 39 3.34 -15.32 -2.11
N ASP A 40 3.41 -16.63 -2.34
CA ASP A 40 4.67 -17.37 -2.24
C ASP A 40 5.65 -16.92 -3.34
N ALA A 41 6.94 -16.93 -3.03
CA ALA A 41 7.97 -16.38 -3.91
C ALA A 41 8.13 -17.13 -5.24
N ASP A 42 7.74 -18.41 -5.27
CA ASP A 42 7.71 -19.31 -6.42
C ASP A 42 6.48 -19.11 -7.32
N ARG A 43 5.50 -18.32 -6.88
CA ARG A 43 4.30 -17.99 -7.66
C ARG A 43 4.45 -16.66 -8.38
N PRO A 44 3.85 -16.53 -9.58
CA PRO A 44 3.80 -15.25 -10.27
C PRO A 44 2.98 -14.23 -9.48
N ALA A 45 3.34 -12.96 -9.60
CA ALA A 45 2.62 -11.88 -8.95
C ALA A 45 1.12 -11.89 -9.35
N PRO A 46 0.20 -11.85 -8.37
CA PRO A 46 -1.24 -11.94 -8.64
C PRO A 46 -1.71 -10.75 -9.48
N GLN A 47 -2.60 -11.00 -10.45
CA GLN A 47 -3.13 -9.93 -11.31
C GLN A 47 -4.45 -9.35 -10.81
N THR A 48 -5.16 -10.10 -9.97
CA THR A 48 -6.46 -9.71 -9.42
C THR A 48 -6.47 -9.92 -7.92
N LEU A 49 -7.10 -8.99 -7.19
CA LEU A 49 -7.32 -9.13 -5.77
C LEU A 49 -8.42 -10.17 -5.51
N ALA A 50 -8.06 -11.30 -4.91
CA ALA A 50 -8.95 -12.41 -4.56
C ALA A 50 -8.54 -13.01 -3.22
N TYR A 51 -9.54 -13.32 -2.38
CA TYR A 51 -9.31 -13.98 -1.11
C TYR A 51 -9.17 -15.50 -1.30
N GLN A 52 -8.01 -16.02 -0.95
CA GLN A 52 -7.61 -17.43 -1.03
C GLN A 52 -6.77 -17.75 0.22
N PRO A 53 -7.40 -18.09 1.35
CA PRO A 53 -6.71 -18.18 2.64
C PRO A 53 -5.55 -19.19 2.66
N ASP A 54 -5.65 -20.25 1.86
CA ASP A 54 -4.68 -21.35 1.82
C ASP A 54 -3.65 -21.20 0.69
N SER A 55 -3.62 -20.06 0.00
CA SER A 55 -2.74 -19.87 -1.17
C SER A 55 -1.29 -19.56 -0.83
N VAL A 56 -0.96 -19.38 0.45
CA VAL A 56 0.34 -18.89 0.94
C VAL A 56 0.93 -19.96 1.84
N ALA A 57 1.51 -20.99 1.23
CA ALA A 57 2.00 -22.16 1.96
C ALA A 57 3.30 -21.86 2.71
N SER A 58 4.05 -20.84 2.30
CA SER A 58 5.35 -20.47 2.89
C SER A 58 5.25 -19.91 4.31
N VAL A 59 4.07 -19.43 4.73
CA VAL A 59 3.86 -18.75 6.02
C VAL A 59 2.70 -19.39 6.75
N VAL A 60 2.98 -20.07 7.86
CA VAL A 60 1.93 -20.63 8.74
C VAL A 60 1.07 -19.49 9.30
N GLY A 61 -0.22 -19.50 8.99
CA GLY A 61 -1.15 -18.41 9.34
C GLY A 61 -1.24 -17.28 8.30
N GLY A 62 -0.54 -17.42 7.17
CA GLY A 62 -0.61 -16.52 6.02
C GLY A 62 -0.30 -15.05 6.38
N ALA A 63 -1.04 -14.13 5.76
CA ALA A 63 -0.95 -12.69 5.94
C ALA A 63 -1.18 -12.23 7.39
N ALA A 64 -1.85 -13.03 8.22
CA ALA A 64 -2.09 -12.71 9.63
C ALA A 64 -0.85 -12.90 10.51
N ALA A 65 0.08 -13.77 10.08
CA ALA A 65 1.34 -14.02 10.78
C ALA A 65 2.38 -12.91 10.56
N VAL A 66 2.22 -12.09 9.51
CA VAL A 66 3.08 -10.93 9.26
C VAL A 66 2.85 -9.88 10.35
N PRO A 67 3.89 -9.49 11.12
CA PRO A 67 3.77 -8.46 12.15
C PRO A 67 3.34 -7.11 11.59
N ALA A 68 2.60 -6.34 12.38
CA ALA A 68 2.27 -4.96 12.02
C ALA A 68 3.55 -4.11 11.94
N GLU A 69 3.51 -3.07 11.10
CA GLU A 69 4.62 -2.16 10.84
C GLU A 69 5.84 -2.78 10.12
N THR A 70 5.76 -4.05 9.70
CA THR A 70 6.78 -4.69 8.86
C THR A 70 7.03 -3.86 7.59
N SER A 71 8.29 -3.55 7.31
CA SER A 71 8.65 -2.73 6.14
C SER A 71 8.46 -3.50 4.85
N ILE A 72 7.82 -2.86 3.86
CA ILE A 72 7.71 -3.39 2.50
C ILE A 72 8.92 -2.89 1.70
N GLY A 73 9.75 -3.81 1.21
CA GLY A 73 10.91 -3.55 0.36
C GLY A 73 10.66 -3.93 -1.10
N ARG A 74 11.48 -3.43 -2.02
CA ARG A 74 11.53 -3.97 -3.39
C ARG A 74 12.29 -5.29 -3.37
N PHE A 75 11.77 -6.31 -4.05
CA PHE A 75 12.46 -7.58 -4.22
C PHE A 75 13.74 -7.36 -5.04
N GLU A 76 14.86 -7.97 -4.61
CA GLU A 76 16.21 -7.90 -5.21
C GLU A 76 16.85 -6.50 -5.37
N LYS A 77 16.13 -5.43 -5.06
CA LYS A 77 16.61 -4.05 -5.20
C LYS A 77 16.70 -3.38 -3.84
N ARG A 78 17.92 -3.00 -3.45
CA ARG A 78 18.12 -2.19 -2.25
C ARG A 78 17.64 -0.77 -2.51
N GLY A 79 16.80 -0.23 -1.63
CA GLY A 79 16.24 1.09 -1.81
C GLY A 79 15.41 1.55 -0.62
N ARG A 80 14.75 2.70 -0.80
CA ARG A 80 13.85 3.26 0.21
C ARG A 80 12.64 2.35 0.37
N SER A 81 12.23 2.11 1.62
CA SER A 81 11.02 1.36 1.96
C SER A 81 9.81 1.86 1.16
N ALA A 82 9.14 0.93 0.48
CA ALA A 82 7.99 1.17 -0.39
C ALA A 82 6.71 1.39 0.41
N GLY A 83 6.64 0.87 1.63
CA GLY A 83 5.49 0.99 2.51
C GLY A 83 5.67 0.26 3.82
N LYS A 84 4.59 0.16 4.59
CA LYS A 84 4.51 -0.65 5.81
C LYS A 84 3.28 -1.54 5.77
N TRP A 85 3.42 -2.78 6.23
CA TRP A 85 2.30 -3.66 6.49
C TRP A 85 1.50 -3.20 7.70
N LEU A 86 0.18 -3.25 7.62
CA LEU A 86 -0.68 -2.92 8.76
C LEU A 86 -1.22 -4.20 9.38
N ARG A 87 -2.00 -4.97 8.61
CA ARG A 87 -2.62 -6.23 9.06
C ARG A 87 -3.13 -7.02 7.86
N GLY A 88 -3.23 -8.33 7.99
CA GLY A 88 -3.93 -9.17 7.02
C GLY A 88 -4.62 -10.39 7.62
N VAL A 89 -5.27 -11.12 6.73
CA VAL A 89 -6.02 -12.35 6.96
C VAL A 89 -5.94 -13.23 5.71
N GLY A 90 -5.72 -14.53 5.88
CA GLY A 90 -5.53 -15.45 4.75
C GLY A 90 -4.36 -14.99 3.86
N ASN A 91 -4.62 -14.64 2.61
CA ASN A 91 -3.63 -14.11 1.67
C ASN A 91 -3.73 -12.60 1.41
N ILE A 92 -4.65 -11.88 2.07
CA ILE A 92 -4.88 -10.44 1.82
C ILE A 92 -4.64 -9.61 3.07
N GLY A 93 -4.46 -8.30 2.90
CA GLY A 93 -4.36 -7.36 3.99
C GLY A 93 -4.31 -5.92 3.54
N LEU A 94 -3.92 -5.04 4.45
CA LEU A 94 -3.76 -3.61 4.22
C LEU A 94 -2.31 -3.22 4.43
N GLY A 95 -1.80 -2.40 3.51
CA GLY A 95 -0.48 -1.77 3.62
C GLY A 95 -0.57 -0.26 3.47
N LEU A 96 0.23 0.47 4.24
CA LEU A 96 0.51 1.89 3.99
C LEU A 96 1.55 1.98 2.87
N CYS A 97 1.08 2.14 1.65
CA CYS A 97 1.88 2.10 0.43
C CYS A 97 2.24 3.50 -0.04
N ARG A 98 3.45 3.68 -0.57
CA ARG A 98 3.81 4.85 -1.37
C ARG A 98 3.34 4.64 -2.79
N LEU A 99 2.51 5.56 -3.28
CA LEU A 99 1.85 5.44 -4.57
C LEU A 99 2.88 5.40 -5.71
N GLU A 100 3.84 6.32 -5.71
CA GLU A 100 4.91 6.43 -6.73
C GLU A 100 5.87 5.22 -6.83
N ILE A 101 5.91 4.37 -5.79
CA ILE A 101 6.85 3.25 -5.70
C ILE A 101 6.16 1.92 -5.97
N MET A 102 4.95 1.71 -5.41
CA MET A 102 4.23 0.43 -5.44
C MET A 102 3.13 0.36 -6.49
N THR A 103 2.78 1.49 -7.10
CA THR A 103 1.64 1.58 -8.02
C THR A 103 1.98 2.45 -9.22
N ASP A 104 1.17 2.32 -10.26
CA ASP A 104 1.17 3.14 -11.47
C ASP A 104 0.49 4.51 -11.29
N VAL A 105 0.04 4.85 -10.08
CA VAL A 105 -0.63 6.13 -9.81
C VAL A 105 0.35 7.28 -9.95
N VAL A 106 0.07 8.17 -10.90
CA VAL A 106 0.82 9.40 -11.13
C VAL A 106 0.26 10.52 -10.25
N LEU A 107 1.13 11.18 -9.49
CA LEU A 107 0.74 12.27 -8.60
C LEU A 107 0.85 13.64 -9.29
N PRO A 108 -0.07 14.59 -9.01
CA PRO A 108 -0.03 15.93 -9.62
C PRO A 108 1.23 16.71 -9.24
N GLY A 109 1.85 17.38 -10.22
CA GLY A 109 2.94 18.34 -10.00
C GLY A 109 4.32 17.74 -9.80
N GLU A 110 4.52 16.44 -10.07
CA GLU A 110 5.81 15.78 -9.89
C GLU A 110 6.56 15.50 -11.20
N GLN A 111 7.81 15.98 -11.26
CA GLN A 111 8.83 15.63 -12.25
C GLN A 111 9.60 14.34 -11.88
N ALA A 112 9.40 13.82 -10.67
CA ALA A 112 9.98 12.55 -10.28
C ALA A 112 9.31 11.44 -11.10
N ALA A 113 10.02 10.92 -12.09
CA ALA A 113 9.58 9.76 -12.86
C ALA A 113 9.12 8.69 -11.87
N ALA A 114 7.86 8.25 -12.00
CA ALA A 114 7.34 7.13 -11.24
C ALA A 114 8.38 6.02 -11.28
N THR A 115 8.95 5.68 -10.11
CA THR A 115 10.03 4.69 -10.06
C THR A 115 9.49 3.28 -10.18
N TYR A 116 8.16 3.14 -10.16
CA TYR A 116 7.40 1.93 -10.35
C TYR A 116 7.57 1.40 -11.77
N LYS A 117 7.88 0.11 -11.88
CA LYS A 117 7.79 -0.68 -13.10
C LYS A 117 6.75 -1.78 -12.90
N PRO A 118 6.01 -2.19 -13.95
CA PRO A 118 5.05 -3.30 -13.85
C PRO A 118 5.66 -4.61 -13.32
N ASP A 119 6.95 -4.83 -13.59
CA ASP A 119 7.71 -6.00 -13.15
C ASP A 119 8.36 -5.83 -11.77
N ASP A 120 8.14 -4.70 -11.08
CA ASP A 120 8.65 -4.52 -9.72
C ASP A 120 7.82 -5.38 -8.75
N GLU A 121 8.50 -6.35 -8.14
CA GLU A 121 7.97 -7.14 -7.04
C GLU A 121 8.39 -6.56 -5.69
N PHE A 122 7.60 -6.84 -4.65
CA PHE A 122 7.84 -6.36 -3.29
C PHE A 122 7.87 -7.51 -2.31
N VAL A 123 8.64 -7.35 -1.24
CA VAL A 123 8.86 -8.37 -0.22
C VAL A 123 8.64 -7.81 1.18
N LEU A 124 8.06 -8.64 2.03
CA LEU A 124 7.98 -8.48 3.47
C LEU A 124 8.96 -9.47 4.08
N GLU A 125 9.85 -8.99 4.94
CA GLU A 125 10.80 -9.82 5.68
C GLU A 125 10.64 -9.51 7.16
N TRP A 126 10.48 -10.54 7.98
CA TRP A 126 10.39 -10.43 9.42
C TRP A 126 10.97 -11.67 10.10
N GLY A 127 11.27 -11.55 11.39
CA GLY A 127 11.98 -12.56 12.16
C GLY A 127 13.07 -11.91 13.00
N GLY A 128 13.27 -12.43 14.21
CA GLY A 128 14.32 -11.98 15.11
C GLY A 128 15.71 -12.40 14.65
N GLU A 129 16.74 -11.89 15.32
CA GLU A 129 18.14 -12.25 15.07
C GLU A 129 18.42 -13.74 15.35
N ASP A 130 17.64 -14.34 16.27
CA ASP A 130 17.70 -15.74 16.69
C ASP A 130 16.59 -16.64 16.10
N ASP A 131 15.65 -16.07 15.34
CA ASP A 131 14.49 -16.79 14.78
C ASP A 131 14.64 -17.02 13.27
N VAL A 132 13.95 -18.03 12.74
CA VAL A 132 13.92 -18.29 11.29
C VAL A 132 13.30 -17.09 10.57
N LYS A 133 14.12 -16.39 9.79
CA LYS A 133 13.68 -15.26 8.96
C LYS A 133 12.60 -15.72 8.00
N SER A 134 11.40 -15.19 8.19
CA SER A 134 10.25 -15.42 7.33
C SER A 134 10.19 -14.32 6.28
N SER A 135 9.96 -14.70 5.03
CA SER A 135 9.74 -13.74 3.96
C SER A 135 8.56 -14.15 3.09
N VAL A 136 7.80 -13.17 2.62
CA VAL A 136 6.69 -13.38 1.68
C VAL A 136 6.63 -12.22 0.69
N LYS A 137 6.30 -12.50 -0.57
CA LYS A 137 6.09 -11.44 -1.55
C LYS A 137 4.74 -10.78 -1.32
N VAL A 138 4.63 -9.51 -1.70
CA VAL A 138 3.42 -8.70 -1.54
C VAL A 138 3.18 -7.84 -2.78
N LYS A 139 1.91 -7.68 -3.15
CA LYS A 139 1.48 -6.77 -4.22
C LYS A 139 0.35 -5.90 -3.74
N ALA A 140 0.46 -4.60 -3.98
CA ALA A 140 -0.60 -3.64 -3.70
C ALA A 140 -1.55 -3.52 -4.90
N PHE A 141 -2.83 -3.32 -4.61
CA PHE A 141 -3.88 -3.09 -5.60
C PHE A 141 -4.52 -1.73 -5.36
N VAL A 142 -4.74 -0.98 -6.44
CA VAL A 142 -5.44 0.32 -6.37
C VAL A 142 -6.88 0.08 -6.80
N PRO A 143 -7.87 0.23 -5.91
CA PRO A 143 -9.27 0.05 -6.27
C PRO A 143 -9.74 1.07 -7.31
N ASP A 144 -10.67 0.67 -8.18
CA ASP A 144 -11.18 1.52 -9.26
C ASP A 144 -11.81 2.82 -8.76
N TRP A 145 -12.56 2.76 -7.66
CA TRP A 145 -13.16 3.94 -7.03
C TRP A 145 -12.12 4.95 -6.55
N LEU A 146 -10.93 4.49 -6.16
CA LEU A 146 -9.85 5.37 -5.73
C LEU A 146 -9.22 6.08 -6.94
N ARG A 147 -9.04 5.37 -8.06
CA ARG A 147 -8.55 5.96 -9.32
C ARG A 147 -9.53 7.01 -9.83
N ALA A 148 -10.80 6.65 -9.94
CA ALA A 148 -11.85 7.56 -10.40
C ALA A 148 -11.92 8.84 -9.54
N SER A 149 -11.83 8.70 -8.21
CA SER A 149 -11.88 9.84 -7.30
C SER A 149 -10.61 10.71 -7.36
N MET A 150 -9.44 10.13 -7.62
CA MET A 150 -8.20 10.89 -7.85
C MET A 150 -8.26 11.69 -9.15
N GLU A 151 -8.77 11.10 -10.23
CA GLU A 151 -8.97 11.78 -11.51
C GLU A 151 -9.99 12.92 -11.41
N GLU A 152 -11.10 12.71 -10.71
CA GLU A 152 -12.11 13.75 -10.48
C GLU A 152 -11.55 14.90 -9.64
N GLY A 153 -10.77 14.59 -8.60
CA GLY A 153 -10.11 15.58 -7.75
C GLY A 153 -9.05 16.42 -8.49
N GLN A 154 -8.55 15.96 -9.64
CA GLN A 154 -7.60 16.69 -10.47
C GLN A 154 -8.29 17.60 -11.51
N LYS A 155 -9.58 17.37 -11.78
CA LYS A 155 -10.39 18.21 -12.69
C LYS A 155 -11.07 19.40 -11.99
N ARG A 156 -11.14 19.38 -10.65
CA ARG A 156 -11.72 20.45 -9.81
C ARG A 156 -10.64 21.42 -9.32
#